data_AF-A0ABD5TNB4-F1
#
_entry.id   AF-A0ABD5TNB4-F1
#
_cell.length_a   1.000
_cell.length_b   1.000
_cell.length_c   1.000
_cell.angle_alpha   90.00
_cell.angle_beta   90.00
_cell.angle_gamma   90.00
#
_symmetry.space_group_name_H-M   'P 1'
#
loop_
_entity.id
_entity.type
_entity.pdbx_description
1 polymer ?
#
loop_
_entity_poly.entity_id
_entity_poly.type
_entity_poly.pdbx_seq_one_letter_code
_entity_poly.pdbx_strand_id
1 'polypeptide(L)' 'MADSSKHPGDVRWGWKCPRCDAKTRIKRDPSTRTYRWECVRDACPAVGFGFVSRRRARIALREFRRRNEDVYR' A
#
# COMPACT_ATOMS: atom_id res chain seq x y z
N MET A 1 8.17 -26.05 14.99
CA MET A 1 7.15 -25.29 14.24
C MET A 1 7.76 -23.96 13.85
N ALA A 2 8.39 -23.89 12.67
CA ALA A 2 9.01 -22.66 12.16
C ALA A 2 8.43 -22.41 10.77
N ASP A 3 7.37 -21.60 10.70
CA ASP A 3 6.83 -21.16 9.42
C ASP A 3 7.69 -20.01 8.90
N SER A 4 8.60 -20.38 8.01
CA SER A 4 9.55 -19.53 7.30
C SER A 4 8.87 -18.65 6.25
N SER A 5 7.85 -17.88 6.63
CA SER A 5 7.24 -16.87 5.75
C SER A 5 8.08 -15.57 5.70
N LYS A 6 9.41 -15.68 5.70
CA LYS A 6 10.33 -14.56 5.48
C LYS A 6 10.60 -14.47 3.98
N HIS A 7 9.68 -13.84 3.24
CA HIS A 7 9.94 -13.47 1.84
C HIS A 7 11.04 -12.39 1.81
N PRO A 8 12.27 -12.71 1.38
CA PRO A 8 13.36 -11.75 1.30
C PRO A 8 13.32 -11.13 -0.10
N GLY A 9 12.67 -9.97 -0.27
CA GLY A 9 12.62 -9.37 -1.61
C GLY A 9 11.85 -8.07 -1.81
N ASP A 10 11.11 -7.55 -0.83
CA ASP A 10 10.29 -6.35 -1.04
C ASP A 10 10.79 -5.12 -0.24
N VAL A 11 12.07 -4.80 -0.39
CA VAL A 11 12.57 -3.42 -0.18
C VAL A 11 12.20 -2.57 -1.40
N ARG A 12 10.94 -2.62 -1.82
CA ARG A 12 10.43 -1.72 -2.86
C ARG A 12 9.93 -0.47 -2.15
N TRP A 13 10.70 0.61 -2.30
CA TRP A 13 10.29 1.93 -1.85
C TRP A 13 8.90 2.24 -2.43
N GLY A 14 7.88 2.37 -1.57
CA GLY A 14 6.49 2.59 -1.99
C GLY A 14 5.44 1.58 -1.48
N TRP A 15 5.78 0.62 -0.61
CA TRP A 15 4.79 -0.23 0.09
C TRP A 15 4.52 0.15 1.54
N LYS A 16 5.09 1.25 2.00
CA LYS A 16 4.86 1.72 3.36
C LYS A 16 3.74 2.74 3.37
N CYS A 17 2.89 2.64 4.40
CA CYS A 17 1.81 3.53 4.65
C CYS A 17 2.38 4.94 4.90
N PRO A 18 1.93 5.95 4.16
CA PRO A 18 2.43 7.30 4.31
C PRO A 18 2.02 7.98 5.62
N ARG A 19 1.06 7.41 6.35
CA ARG A 19 0.63 7.94 7.66
C ARG A 19 1.33 7.32 8.86
N CYS A 20 1.67 6.04 8.80
CA CYS A 20 2.19 5.32 9.97
C CYS A 20 3.41 4.44 9.67
N ASP A 21 3.97 4.53 8.45
CA ASP A 21 5.09 3.75 7.91
C ASP A 21 4.93 2.21 7.95
N ALA A 22 3.75 1.72 8.37
CA ALA A 22 3.41 0.30 8.38
C ALA A 22 3.34 -0.27 6.96
N LYS A 23 3.36 -1.59 6.80
CA LYS A 23 3.22 -2.22 5.48
C LYS A 23 1.84 -1.91 4.88
N THR A 24 1.79 -1.80 3.55
CA THR A 24 0.57 -1.65 2.77
C THR A 24 0.43 -2.87 1.87
N ARG A 25 -0.77 -3.46 1.83
CA ARG A 25 -1.08 -4.60 0.95
C ARG A 25 -1.80 -4.08 -0.28
N ILE A 26 -1.44 -4.59 -1.45
CA ILE A 26 -2.21 -4.38 -2.68
C ILE A 26 -3.01 -5.65 -2.96
N LYS A 27 -4.33 -5.49 -3.06
CA LYS A 27 -5.28 -6.56 -3.34
C LYS A 27 -6.05 -6.22 -4.62
N ARG A 28 -6.45 -7.26 -5.34
CA ARG A 28 -7.45 -7.12 -6.41
C ARG A 28 -8.82 -7.25 -5.76
N ASP A 29 -9.71 -6.33 -6.07
CA ASP A 29 -11.11 -6.41 -5.70
C ASP A 29 -11.85 -7.24 -6.75
N PRO A 30 -12.38 -8.43 -6.37
CA PRO A 30 -13.10 -9.29 -7.30
C PRO A 30 -14.43 -8.67 -7.75
N SER A 31 -15.05 -7.83 -6.92
CA SER A 31 -16.37 -7.25 -7.22
C SER A 31 -16.30 -6.19 -8.32
N THR A 32 -15.27 -5.34 -8.29
CA THR A 32 -15.07 -4.24 -9.24
C THR A 32 -14.05 -4.56 -10.32
N ARG A 33 -13.37 -5.71 -10.22
CA ARG A 33 -12.18 -6.09 -11.02
C ARG A 33 -11.04 -5.08 -10.94
N THR A 34 -11.09 -4.13 -10.01
CA THR A 34 -10.05 -3.10 -9.80
C THR A 34 -9.04 -3.56 -8.75
N TYR A 35 -8.01 -2.74 -8.52
CA TYR A 35 -7.01 -2.93 -7.49
C TYR A 35 -7.18 -1.87 -6.40
N ARG A 36 -6.90 -2.28 -5.17
CA ARG A 36 -6.85 -1.40 -4.00
C ARG A 36 -5.58 -1.62 -3.21
N TRP A 37 -5.13 -0.59 -2.51
CA TRP A 37 -4.10 -0.68 -1.49
C TRP A 37 -4.70 -0.30 -0.15
N GLU A 38 -4.34 -1.05 0.89
CA GLU A 38 -4.83 -0.85 2.27
C GLU A 38 -3.66 -0.98 3.24
N CYS A 39 -3.59 -0.07 4.22
CA CYS A 39 -2.66 -0.21 5.33
C CYS A 39 -3.01 -1.48 6.13
N VAL A 40 -2.00 -2.24 6.58
CA VAL A 40 -2.22 -3.43 7.41
C VAL A 40 -2.61 -3.11 8.86
N ARG A 41 -2.55 -1.84 9.25
CA ARG A 41 -2.86 -1.40 10.61
C ARG A 41 -4.32 -0.98 10.67
N ASP A 42 -5.13 -1.69 11.44
CA ASP A 42 -6.59 -1.45 11.51
C ASP A 42 -6.94 -0.01 11.97
N ALA A 43 -6.11 0.58 12.84
CA ALA A 43 -6.27 1.97 13.28
C ALA A 43 -5.87 3.02 12.23
N CYS A 44 -5.37 2.62 11.06
CA CYS A 44 -4.93 3.54 10.00
C CYS A 44 -5.94 3.55 8.83
N PRO A 45 -6.70 4.64 8.63
CA PRO A 45 -7.70 4.73 7.57
C PRO A 45 -7.09 4.94 6.18
N ALA A 46 -5.78 4.73 6.00
CA ALA A 46 -5.10 4.94 4.74
C ALA A 46 -5.44 3.81 3.76
N VAL A 47 -6.35 4.12 2.83
CA VAL A 47 -6.81 3.23 1.76
C VAL A 47 -6.86 3.99 0.43
N GLY A 48 -6.58 3.29 -0.67
CA GLY A 48 -6.87 3.77 -2.01
C GLY A 48 -7.42 2.63 -2.86
N PHE A 49 -8.44 2.89 -3.68
CA PHE A 49 -9.16 1.89 -4.46
C PHE A 49 -9.50 2.40 -5.87
N GLY A 50 -10.02 1.52 -6.72
CA GLY A 50 -10.45 1.88 -8.08
C GLY A 50 -9.33 1.87 -9.13
N PHE A 51 -8.17 1.28 -8.84
CA PHE A 51 -7.06 1.28 -9.78
C PHE A 51 -7.23 0.19 -10.84
N VAL A 52 -7.06 0.54 -12.11
CA VAL A 52 -7.16 -0.42 -13.23
C VAL A 52 -6.06 -1.49 -13.23
N SER A 53 -4.96 -1.29 -12.50
CA SER A 53 -3.86 -2.25 -12.42
C SER A 53 -3.09 -2.17 -11.10
N ARG A 54 -2.39 -3.27 -10.76
CA ARG A 54 -1.47 -3.31 -9.60
C ARG A 54 -0.39 -2.25 -9.69
N ARG A 55 0.12 -1.94 -10.89
CA ARG A 55 1.12 -0.90 -11.12
C ARG A 55 0.55 0.48 -10.83
N ARG A 56 -0.67 0.78 -11.27
CA ARG A 56 -1.36 2.06 -10.97
C ARG A 56 -1.60 2.23 -9.48
N ALA A 57 -2.01 1.18 -8.77
CA ALA A 57 -2.16 1.21 -7.32
C ALA A 57 -0.84 1.55 -6.60
N ARG A 58 0.30 1.02 -7.07
CA ARG A 58 1.64 1.37 -6.53
C ARG A 58 2.03 2.82 -6.79
N ILE A 59 1.79 3.32 -8.00
CA ILE A 59 2.09 4.72 -8.35
C ILE A 59 1.28 5.66 -7.46
N ALA A 60 -0.02 5.40 -7.32
CA ALA A 60 -0.89 6.20 -6.47
C ALA A 60 -0.45 6.20 -5.00
N LEU A 61 0.00 5.06 -4.47
CA LEU A 61 0.54 4.99 -3.10
C LEU A 61 1.82 5.83 -2.93
N ARG A 62 2.71 5.83 -3.94
CA ARG A 62 3.92 6.66 -3.95
C ARG A 62 3.57 8.16 -4.04
N GLU A 63 2.62 8.53 -4.89
CA GLU A 63 2.15 9.91 -5.02
C GLU A 63 1.48 10.40 -3.74
N PHE A 64 0.64 9.57 -3.12
CA PHE A 64 0.01 9.89 -1.84
C PHE A 64 1.07 10.15 -0.77
N ARG A 65 2.12 9.31 -0.72
CA ARG A 65 3.25 9.52 0.20
C ARG A 65 3.94 10.86 -0.04
N ARG A 66 4.29 11.18 -1.28
CA ARG A 66 4.91 12.46 -1.61
C ARG A 66 4.05 13.66 -1.18
N ARG A 67 2.73 13.58 -1.38
CA ARG A 67 1.79 14.63 -0.96
C ARG A 67 1.69 14.77 0.56
N ASN A 68 1.76 13.68 1.32
CA ASN A 68 1.72 13.77 2.79
C ASN A 68 3.05 14.30 3.34
N GLU A 69 4.19 13.90 2.76
CA GLU A 69 5.51 14.45 3.15
C GLU A 69 5.60 15.96 2.90
N ASP A 70 4.95 16.47 1.84
CA ASP A 70 4.90 17.90 1.50
C ASP A 70 4.04 18.73 2.48
N VAL A 71 2.98 18.13 3.05
CA VAL A 71 2.07 18.82 4.00
C VAL A 71 2.67 18.96 5.40
N TYR A 72 3.62 18.10 5.78
CA TYR A 72 4.27 18.14 7.10
C TYR A 72 5.67 18.77 7.06
N ARG A 73 6.02 19.46 5.96
CA ARG A 73 7.27 20.20 5.82
C ARG A 73 7.05 21.69 6.02
#